data_AF-A0A3D2IIM4-F1
#
_entry.id   AF-A0A3D2IIM4-F1
#
_cell.length_a   1.000
_cell.length_b   1.000
_cell.length_c   1.000
_cell.angle_alpha   90.00
_cell.angle_beta   90.00
_cell.angle_gamma   90.00
#
_symmetry.space_group_name_H-M   'P 1'
#
loop_
_entity.id
_entity.type
_entity.pdbx_description
1 polymer ?
#
loop_
_entity_poly.entity_id
_entity_poly.type
_entity_poly.pdbx_seq_one_letter_code
_entity_poly.pdbx_strand_id
1 'polypeptide(L)' 'MSEDLVNHPPHYTNGKLETIDRIEDTLSPVEFQGYCKGNVLKYLSRAEYKGNPMTDYEKAQWYLNRMIKSLREA' A
#
# COMPACT_ATOMS: atom_id res chain seq x y z
N MET A 1 -18.00 0.59 -30.06
CA MET A 1 -16.62 0.73 -29.54
C MET A 1 -16.63 0.20 -28.13
N SER A 2 -15.95 -0.92 -27.86
CA SER A 2 -15.91 -1.55 -26.53
C SER A 2 -14.97 -0.78 -25.61
N GLU A 3 -15.45 -0.29 -24.49
CA GLU A 3 -14.61 0.33 -23.47
C GLU A 3 -13.71 -0.74 -22.82
N ASP A 4 -12.39 -0.55 -22.90
CA ASP A 4 -11.41 -1.41 -22.24
C ASP A 4 -11.31 -1.05 -20.76
N LEU A 5 -12.14 -1.70 -19.96
CA LEU A 5 -12.22 -1.48 -18.53
C LEU A 5 -11.01 -2.04 -17.76
N VAL A 6 -10.11 -2.80 -18.42
CA VAL A 6 -8.95 -3.44 -17.79
C VAL A 6 -7.70 -2.59 -17.97
N ASN A 7 -7.47 -2.07 -19.17
CA ASN A 7 -6.35 -1.16 -19.45
C ASN A 7 -6.74 0.31 -19.29
N HIS A 8 -8.03 0.65 -19.33
CA HIS A 8 -8.54 2.03 -19.20
C HIS A 8 -9.80 2.14 -18.31
N PRO A 9 -9.76 1.70 -17.03
CA PRO A 9 -10.89 1.83 -16.12
C PRO A 9 -11.19 3.32 -15.78
N PRO A 10 -12.46 3.77 -15.89
CA PRO A 10 -12.86 5.15 -15.61
C PRO A 10 -13.10 5.49 -14.12
N HIS A 11 -12.85 4.57 -13.18
CA HIS A 11 -13.22 4.76 -11.78
C HIS A 11 -12.12 4.39 -10.77
N TYR A 12 -11.70 5.36 -9.96
CA TYR A 12 -11.31 5.15 -8.55
C TYR A 12 -11.71 6.39 -7.72
N THR A 13 -12.99 6.67 -7.69
CA THR A 13 -13.58 7.53 -6.66
C THR A 13 -14.80 6.79 -6.16
N ASN A 14 -14.82 6.44 -4.87
CA ASN A 14 -16.01 6.36 -4.01
C ASN A 14 -15.75 5.52 -2.75
N GLY A 15 -15.53 6.20 -1.62
CA GLY A 15 -15.55 5.58 -0.29
C GLY A 15 -14.99 6.50 0.80
N LYS A 16 -15.56 6.41 2.02
CA LYS A 16 -14.98 7.00 3.24
C LYS A 16 -13.75 6.23 3.76
N LEU A 17 -13.45 5.09 3.15
CA LEU A 17 -12.38 4.16 3.51
C LEU A 17 -11.21 4.31 2.52
N GLU A 18 -10.00 4.35 3.05
CA GLU A 18 -8.80 4.44 2.23
C GLU A 18 -8.56 3.11 1.49
N THR A 19 -7.89 3.15 0.34
CA THR A 19 -7.59 1.93 -0.45
C THR A 19 -6.85 0.89 0.38
N ILE A 20 -5.97 1.32 1.29
CA ILE A 20 -5.24 0.41 2.19
C ILE A 20 -6.17 -0.36 3.13
N ASP A 21 -7.24 0.28 3.61
CA ASP A 21 -8.17 -0.36 4.55
C ASP A 21 -8.95 -1.45 3.82
N ARG A 22 -9.32 -1.21 2.55
CA ARG A 22 -9.92 -2.23 1.70
C ARG A 22 -8.97 -3.39 1.39
N ILE A 23 -7.68 -3.09 1.16
CA ILE A 23 -6.66 -4.12 0.93
C ILE A 23 -6.50 -4.98 2.19
N GLU A 24 -6.45 -4.37 3.37
CA GLU A 24 -6.35 -5.08 4.66
C GLU A 24 -7.55 -5.99 4.91
N ASP A 25 -8.77 -5.51 4.65
CA ASP A 25 -10.01 -6.28 4.81
C ASP A 25 -10.15 -7.43 3.80
N THR A 26 -9.50 -7.32 2.63
CA THR A 26 -9.60 -8.33 1.56
C THR A 26 -8.55 -9.45 1.70
N LEU A 27 -7.37 -9.14 2.23
CA LEU A 27 -6.25 -10.07 2.31
C LEU A 27 -6.27 -10.87 3.61
N SER A 28 -5.74 -12.09 3.60
CA SER A 28 -5.44 -12.77 4.86
C SER A 28 -4.38 -11.99 5.64
N PRO A 29 -4.27 -12.17 6.98
CA PRO A 29 -3.27 -11.47 7.78
C PRO A 29 -1.84 -11.64 7.26
N VAL A 30 -1.50 -12.85 6.78
CA VAL A 30 -0.16 -13.15 6.22
C VAL A 30 0.06 -12.42 4.90
N GLU A 31 -0.95 -12.36 4.02
CA GLU A 31 -0.85 -11.65 2.75
C GLU A 31 -0.75 -10.14 2.94
N PHE A 32 -1.53 -9.56 3.87
CA PHE A 32 -1.44 -8.13 4.19
C PHE A 32 -0.08 -7.75 4.79
N GLN A 33 0.46 -8.59 5.66
CA GLN A 33 1.82 -8.44 6.18
C GLN A 33 2.86 -8.50 5.05
N GLY A 34 2.71 -9.44 4.11
CA GLY A 34 3.55 -9.55 2.92
C GLY A 34 3.49 -8.29 2.05
N TYR A 35 2.28 -7.76 1.83
CA TYR A 35 2.05 -6.52 1.08
C TYR A 35 2.73 -5.31 1.75
N CYS A 36 2.56 -5.15 3.07
CA CYS A 36 3.22 -4.09 3.82
C CYS A 36 4.75 -4.21 3.74
N LYS A 37 5.29 -5.41 3.98
CA LYS A 37 6.73 -5.69 3.90
C LYS A 37 7.32 -5.35 2.53
N GLY A 38 6.64 -5.72 1.44
CA GLY A 38 7.05 -5.37 0.08
C GLY A 38 7.08 -3.86 -0.16
N ASN A 39 6.10 -3.13 0.37
CA ASN A 39 6.07 -1.67 0.26
C ASN A 39 7.18 -1.00 1.09
N VAL A 40 7.46 -1.48 2.30
CA VAL A 40 8.61 -1.02 3.10
C VAL A 40 9.89 -1.15 2.30
N LEU A 41 10.17 -2.35 1.77
CA LEU A 41 11.38 -2.59 0.96
C LEU A 41 11.43 -1.67 -0.26
N LYS A 42 10.31 -1.54 -1.00
CA LYS A 42 10.20 -0.66 -2.17
C LYS A 42 10.60 0.78 -1.84
N TYR A 43 10.10 1.33 -0.74
CA TYR A 43 10.38 2.73 -0.39
C TYR A 43 11.78 2.92 0.17
N LEU A 44 12.29 1.99 0.98
CA LEU A 44 13.68 2.03 1.43
C LEU A 44 14.66 2.01 0.25
N SER A 45 14.47 1.09 -0.70
CA SER A 45 15.31 1.03 -1.90
C SER A 45 15.14 2.28 -2.77
N ARG A 46 13.91 2.81 -2.92
CA ARG A 46 13.68 4.00 -3.76
C ARG A 46 14.35 5.26 -3.19
N ALA A 47 14.41 5.39 -1.87
CA ALA A 47 15.04 6.53 -1.22
C ALA A 47 16.52 6.71 -1.63
N GLU A 48 17.22 5.61 -1.92
CA GLU A 48 18.64 5.63 -2.33
C GLU A 48 18.86 6.18 -3.74
N TYR A 49 17.82 6.23 -4.58
CA TYR A 49 17.92 6.60 -6.00
C TYR A 49 17.14 7.86 -6.39
N LYS A 50 16.14 8.29 -5.59
CA LYS A 50 15.34 9.49 -5.88
C LYS A 50 15.77 10.68 -5.03
N GLY A 51 15.72 11.89 -5.61
CA GLY A 51 16.09 13.15 -4.95
C GLY A 51 15.19 13.63 -3.80
N ASN A 52 14.28 12.80 -3.29
CA ASN A 52 13.50 13.10 -2.08
C ASN A 52 13.41 11.86 -1.15
N PRO A 53 14.52 11.49 -0.49
CA PRO A 53 14.59 10.29 0.35
C PRO A 53 13.68 10.36 1.58
N MET A 54 13.47 11.55 2.16
CA MET A 54 12.67 11.68 3.38
C MET A 54 11.22 11.24 3.19
N THR A 55 10.56 11.68 2.11
CA THR A 55 9.19 11.23 1.81
C THR A 55 9.11 9.71 1.61
N ASP A 56 10.18 9.09 1.12
CA ASP A 56 10.23 7.63 0.98
C ASP A 56 10.43 6.92 2.32
N TYR A 57 11.28 7.43 3.20
CA TYR A 57 11.41 6.90 4.56
C TYR A 57 10.11 7.04 5.37
N GLU A 58 9.41 8.16 5.25
CA GLU A 58 8.10 8.36 5.90
C GLU A 58 7.06 7.36 5.37
N LYS A 59 7.05 7.09 4.06
CA LYS A 59 6.18 6.05 3.47
C LYS A 59 6.55 4.65 3.97
N ALA A 60 7.84 4.33 4.05
CA ALA A 60 8.29 3.05 4.61
C ALA A 60 7.82 2.90 6.07
N GLN A 61 7.98 3.95 6.89
CA GLN A 61 7.50 3.96 8.27
C GLN A 61 5.99 3.77 8.34
N TRP A 62 5.21 4.42 7.47
CA TRP A 62 3.76 4.28 7.43
C TRP A 62 3.31 2.83 7.18
N TYR A 63 3.91 2.15 6.19
CA TYR A 63 3.59 0.73 5.92
C TYR A 63 4.04 -0.20 7.05
N LEU A 64 5.19 0.09 7.68
CA LEU A 64 5.66 -0.66 8.85
C LEU A 64 4.68 -0.51 10.02
N ASN A 65 4.19 0.70 10.27
CA ASN A 65 3.21 0.97 11.33
C ASN A 65 1.89 0.22 11.08
N ARG A 66 1.41 0.17 9.83
CA ARG A 66 0.21 -0.62 9.46
C ARG A 66 0.41 -2.11 9.75
N MET A 67 1.55 -2.67 9.37
CA MET A 67 1.90 -4.07 9.65
C MET A 67 1.99 -4.38 11.15
N ILE A 68 2.61 -3.50 11.93
CA ILE A 68 2.71 -3.66 13.39
C ILE A 68 1.33 -3.60 14.02
N LYS A 69 0.46 -2.69 13.56
CA LYS A 69 -0.91 -2.57 14.03
C LYS A 69 -1.68 -3.86 13.76
N SER A 70 -1.67 -4.36 12.52
CA SER A 70 -2.38 -5.59 12.15
C SER A 70 -1.90 -6.83 12.94
N LEU A 71 -0.63 -6.86 13.36
CA LEU A 71 -0.08 -7.93 14.19
C LEU A 71 -0.49 -7.86 15.67
N ARG A 72 -0.81 -6.66 16.18
CA ARG A 72 -1.24 -6.45 17.57
C ARG A 72 -2.73 -6.65 17.77
N GLU A 73 -3.51 -6.50 16.71
CA GLU A 73 -4.97 -6.64 16.71
C GLU A 73 -5.43 -8.07 16.34
N ALA A 74 -4.49 -8.95 15.95
CA ALA A 74 -4.70 -10.37 15.68
C ALA A 74 -4.58 -11.22 16.95
#